data_AF-A0AAE1QAT6-F1
#
_entry.id   AF-A0AAE1QAT6-F1
#
_cell.length_a   1.000
_cell.length_b   1.000
_cell.length_c   1.000
_cell.angle_alpha   90.00
_cell.angle_beta   90.00
_cell.angle_gamma   90.00
#
_symmetry.space_group_name_H-M   'P 1'
#
loop_
_entity.id
_entity.type
_entity.pdbx_description
1 polymer ?
#
loop_
_entity_poly.entity_id
_entity_poly.type
_entity_poly.pdbx_seq_one_letter_code
_entity_poly.pdbx_strand_id
1 'polypeptide(L)'
;MNRFNHQKANWNQFTVDIEDEISNTRPHPEGYENFRDLVWKAATKNIPRGCRSSYIPCFSDPSTATYQEYVQAFNDDPFALSTIEPSKTLLSSKSEERQGRWQEVITSVDMTHNSCKRA
;
A
#
# COMPACT_ATOMS: atom_id res chain seq x y z
N MET A 1 10.70 -0.77 -4.21
CA MET A 1 10.65 0.60 -4.78
C MET A 1 9.25 1.16 -4.58
N ASN A 2 9.05 2.14 -3.69
CA ASN A 2 7.74 2.78 -3.52
C ASN A 2 7.40 3.56 -4.78
N ARG A 3 6.25 3.27 -5.41
CA ARG A 3 5.80 3.94 -6.64
C ARG A 3 5.10 5.25 -6.28
N PHE A 4 5.24 6.27 -7.12
CA PHE A 4 4.47 7.50 -7.00
C PHE A 4 2.98 7.22 -7.27
N ASN A 5 2.09 7.80 -6.45
CA ASN A 5 0.66 7.69 -6.65
C ASN A 5 0.16 8.91 -7.44
N HIS A 6 0.11 8.77 -8.77
CA HIS A 6 -0.27 9.87 -9.67
C HIS A 6 -1.76 10.22 -9.56
N GLN A 7 -2.60 9.31 -9.05
CA GLN A 7 -4.03 9.57 -8.83
C GLN A 7 -4.27 10.52 -7.65
N LYS A 8 -3.38 10.50 -6.65
CA LYS A 8 -3.46 11.36 -5.46
C LYS A 8 -2.49 12.55 -5.51
N ALA A 9 -1.88 12.80 -6.66
CA ALA A 9 -0.94 13.89 -6.84
C ALA A 9 -1.65 15.25 -6.82
N ASN A 10 -1.10 16.22 -6.10
CA ASN A 10 -1.53 17.61 -6.20
C ASN A 10 -0.74 18.30 -7.33
N TRP A 11 -1.22 18.16 -8.56
CA TRP A 11 -0.57 18.73 -9.73
C TRP A 11 -0.51 20.25 -9.71
N ASN A 12 -1.52 20.93 -9.16
CA ASN A 12 -1.55 22.39 -9.09
C ASN A 12 -0.40 22.91 -8.21
N GLN A 13 -0.23 22.34 -7.02
CA GLN A 13 0.86 22.74 -6.13
C GLN A 13 2.23 22.32 -6.68
N PHE A 14 2.32 21.16 -7.33
CA PHE A 14 3.54 20.73 -8.00
C PHE A 14 3.99 21.73 -9.06
N THR A 15 3.08 22.22 -9.90
CA THR A 15 3.38 23.20 -10.94
C THR A 15 3.89 24.51 -10.32
N VAL A 16 3.19 25.03 -9.31
CA VAL A 16 3.61 26.27 -8.62
C VAL A 16 5.00 26.12 -7.99
N ASP A 17 5.25 25.01 -7.30
CA ASP A 17 6.54 24.75 -6.65
C ASP A 17 7.69 24.64 -7.68
N ILE A 18 7.45 23.95 -8.80
CA ILE A 18 8.43 23.80 -9.90
C ILE A 18 8.71 25.16 -10.56
N GLU A 19 7.68 25.95 -10.85
CA GLU A 19 7.83 27.25 -11.51
C GLU A 19 8.60 28.24 -10.63
N ASP A 20 8.34 28.26 -9.32
CA ASP A 20 9.08 29.08 -8.35
C ASP A 20 10.54 28.62 -8.23
N GLU A 21 10.78 27.31 -8.09
CA GLU A 21 12.13 26.76 -7.98
C GLU A 21 12.96 26.97 -9.27
N ILE A 22 12.38 26.73 -10.45
CA ILE A 22 13.06 26.92 -11.73
C ILE A 22 13.38 28.40 -11.97
N SER A 23 12.45 29.31 -11.66
CA SER A 23 12.64 30.76 -11.83
C SER A 23 13.81 31.28 -11.00
N ASN A 24 14.12 30.63 -9.87
CA ASN A 24 15.23 30.96 -9.00
C ASN A 24 16.57 30.30 -9.42
N THR A 25 16.58 29.43 -10.43
CA THR A 25 17.80 28.79 -10.92
C THR A 25 18.43 29.49 -12.12
N ARG A 26 19.77 29.57 -12.13
CA ARG A 26 20.51 30.10 -13.28
C ARG A 26 20.60 29.03 -14.37
N PRO A 27 20.16 29.30 -15.62
CA PRO A 27 20.25 28.33 -16.70
C PRO A 27 21.72 28.11 -17.10
N HIS A 28 22.31 27.01 -16.63
CA HIS A 28 23.67 26.61 -16.96
C HIS A 28 23.76 25.09 -17.19
N PRO A 29 24.51 24.60 -18.19
CA PRO A 29 24.57 23.16 -18.52
C PRO A 29 25.08 22.28 -17.38
N GLU A 30 26.01 22.79 -16.56
CA GLU A 30 26.51 22.08 -15.38
C GLU A 30 25.49 22.03 -14.22
N GLY A 31 24.41 22.82 -14.32
CA GLY A 31 23.33 22.89 -13.34
C GLY A 31 22.25 21.81 -13.49
N TYR A 32 22.41 20.85 -14.42
CA TYR A 32 21.43 19.80 -14.65
C TYR A 32 21.13 18.97 -13.39
N GLU A 33 22.14 18.65 -12.60
CA GLU A 33 21.95 17.91 -11.33
C GLU A 33 21.11 18.71 -10.33
N ASN A 34 21.34 20.02 -10.25
CA ASN A 34 20.53 20.90 -9.39
C ASN A 34 19.08 20.94 -9.86
N PHE A 35 18.85 21.05 -11.17
CA PHE A 35 17.50 20.99 -11.74
C PHE A 35 16.81 19.65 -11.44
N ARG A 36 17.52 18.53 -11.63
CA ARG A 36 17.02 17.19 -11.32
C ARG A 36 16.62 17.06 -9.85
N ASP A 37 17.44 17.57 -8.94
CA ASP A 37 17.18 17.51 -7.50
C ASP A 37 16.00 18.39 -7.08
N LEU A 38 15.81 19.56 -7.71
CA LEU A 38 14.63 20.41 -7.51
C LEU A 38 13.36 19.70 -7.97
N VAL A 39 13.35 19.18 -9.21
CA VAL A 39 12.21 18.41 -9.73
C VAL A 39 11.89 17.22 -8.82
N TRP A 40 12.92 16.52 -8.33
CA TRP A 40 12.75 15.43 -7.39
C TRP A 40 12.13 15.88 -6.06
N LYS A 41 12.61 16.99 -5.48
CA LYS A 41 12.07 17.57 -4.25
C LYS A 41 10.60 17.96 -4.43
N ALA A 42 10.27 18.73 -5.45
CA ALA A 42 8.89 19.12 -5.76
C ALA A 42 7.99 17.90 -5.98
N ALA A 43 8.47 16.87 -6.68
CA ALA A 43 7.71 15.64 -6.90
C ALA A 43 7.48 14.86 -5.60
N THR A 44 8.48 14.73 -4.73
CA THR A 44 8.32 14.03 -3.44
C THR A 44 7.42 14.76 -2.46
N LYS A 45 7.38 16.09 -2.53
CA LYS A 45 6.51 16.95 -1.70
C LYS A 45 5.04 16.84 -2.12
N ASN A 46 4.77 16.83 -3.42
CA ASN A 46 3.41 16.97 -3.95
C ASN A 46 2.79 15.66 -4.48
N ILE A 47 3.60 14.64 -4.75
CA ILE A 47 3.14 13.35 -5.24
C ILE A 47 3.35 12.31 -4.13
N PRO A 48 2.28 11.92 -3.42
CA PRO A 48 2.41 10.96 -2.35
C PRO A 48 2.94 9.63 -2.90
N ARG A 49 3.89 9.04 -2.19
CA ARG A 49 4.38 7.70 -2.50
C ARG A 49 3.40 6.68 -1.94
N GLY A 50 2.98 5.75 -2.79
CA GLY A 50 2.15 4.65 -2.35
C GLY A 50 3.00 3.70 -1.52
N CYS A 51 2.90 3.78 -0.19
CA CYS A 51 3.34 2.71 0.70
C CYS A 51 2.11 1.88 1.06
N ARG A 52 2.03 0.61 0.64
CA ARG A 52 1.09 -0.34 1.26
C ARG A 52 1.70 -0.72 2.61
N SER A 53 1.46 0.09 3.64
CA SER A 53 2.02 -0.14 4.99
C SER A 53 1.49 -1.42 5.64
N SER A 54 0.32 -1.91 5.23
CA SER A 54 -0.35 -3.02 5.94
C SER A 54 -1.24 -3.89 5.04
N TYR A 55 -0.92 -4.07 3.76
CA TYR A 55 -1.69 -5.03 2.96
C TYR A 55 -1.20 -6.45 3.25
N ILE A 56 -1.67 -7.02 4.36
CA ILE A 56 -1.73 -8.47 4.52
C ILE A 56 -2.96 -8.93 3.72
N PRO A 57 -2.80 -9.77 2.69
CA PRO A 57 -3.95 -10.26 1.94
C PRO A 57 -4.93 -10.99 2.87
N CYS A 58 -6.22 -10.65 2.79
CA CYS A 58 -7.27 -11.20 3.67
C CYS A 58 -7.05 -10.81 5.13
N PHE A 59 -6.81 -9.51 5.34
CA PHE A 59 -6.74 -8.89 6.64
C PHE A 59 -7.58 -7.62 6.56
N SER A 60 -8.85 -7.74 6.94
CA SER A 60 -9.77 -6.62 7.07
C SER A 60 -9.41 -5.75 8.28
N ASP A 61 -9.93 -4.52 8.32
CA ASP A 61 -9.80 -3.62 9.49
C ASP A 61 -10.23 -4.28 10.82
N PRO A 62 -11.36 -5.03 10.93
CA PRO A 62 -11.70 -5.71 12.18
C PRO A 62 -10.72 -6.83 12.54
N SER A 63 -10.22 -7.60 11.57
CA SER A 63 -9.19 -8.63 11.84
C SER A 63 -7.87 -8.03 12.34
N THR A 64 -7.59 -6.78 11.96
CA THR A 64 -6.40 -6.04 12.40
C THR A 64 -6.49 -5.67 13.88
N ALA A 65 -7.66 -5.27 14.37
CA ALA A 65 -7.89 -4.99 15.78
C ALA A 65 -7.71 -6.25 16.64
N THR A 66 -8.35 -7.37 16.25
CA THR A 66 -8.21 -8.66 16.97
C THR A 66 -6.78 -9.18 16.95
N TYR A 67 -6.02 -8.91 15.89
CA TYR A 67 -4.59 -9.25 15.85
C TYR A 67 -3.76 -8.44 16.84
N GLN A 68 -4.04 -7.14 16.98
CA GLN A 68 -3.34 -6.30 17.96
C GLN A 68 -3.64 -6.76 19.40
N GLU A 69 -4.90 -7.09 19.69
CA GLU A 69 -5.31 -7.67 20.98
C GLU A 69 -4.60 -9.00 21.27
N TYR A 70 -4.55 -9.90 20.27
CA TYR A 70 -3.80 -11.15 20.39
C TYR A 70 -2.31 -10.90 20.63
N VAL A 71 -1.68 -9.97 19.93
CA VAL A 71 -0.25 -9.65 20.09
C VAL A 71 0.03 -9.14 21.50
N GLN A 72 -0.84 -8.29 22.06
CA GLN A 72 -0.72 -7.82 23.44
C GLN A 72 -0.84 -9.00 24.42
N ALA A 73 -1.90 -9.80 24.31
CA ALA A 73 -2.14 -10.94 25.18
C ALA A 73 -1.03 -12.01 25.09
N PHE A 74 -0.47 -12.23 23.89
CA PHE A 74 0.64 -13.16 23.66
C PHE A 74 1.94 -12.72 24.32
N ASN A 75 2.21 -11.41 24.33
CA ASN A 75 3.39 -10.86 25.00
C ASN A 75 3.27 -10.94 26.53
N ASP A 76 2.04 -10.88 27.05
CA ASP A 76 1.77 -11.00 28.49
C ASP A 76 1.83 -12.46 28.95
N ASP A 77 1.02 -13.34 28.37
CA ASP A 77 1.04 -14.79 28.61
C ASP A 77 0.55 -15.57 27.36
N PRO A 78 1.45 -16.27 26.65
CA PRO A 78 1.10 -16.98 25.42
C PRO A 78 0.19 -18.19 25.62
N PHE A 79 0.10 -18.75 26.84
CA PHE A 79 -0.68 -19.95 27.12
C PHE A 79 -1.97 -19.68 27.90
N ALA A 80 -2.24 -18.43 28.26
CA ALA A 80 -3.47 -18.05 28.93
C ALA A 80 -4.70 -18.25 28.03
N LEU A 81 -5.84 -18.63 28.63
CA LEU A 81 -7.11 -18.73 27.92
C LEU A 81 -7.52 -17.39 27.28
N SER A 82 -7.16 -16.27 27.91
CA SER A 82 -7.35 -14.91 27.38
C SER A 82 -6.58 -14.65 26.10
N THR A 83 -5.52 -15.41 25.79
CA THR A 83 -4.74 -15.32 24.55
C THR A 83 -5.21 -16.33 23.52
N ILE A 84 -5.60 -17.53 23.98
CA ILE A 84 -6.05 -18.62 23.12
C ILE A 84 -7.35 -18.27 22.40
N GLU A 85 -8.34 -17.71 23.10
CA GLU A 85 -9.64 -17.42 22.50
C GLU A 85 -9.57 -16.34 21.38
N PRO A 86 -8.91 -15.19 21.58
CA PRO A 86 -8.67 -14.24 20.49
C PRO A 86 -7.90 -14.86 19.31
N SER A 87 -6.93 -15.74 19.59
CA SER A 87 -6.16 -16.41 18.53
C SER A 87 -7.04 -17.31 17.65
N LYS A 88 -7.95 -18.07 18.26
CA LYS A 88 -8.88 -18.95 17.52
C LYS A 88 -9.83 -18.13 16.68
N THR A 89 -10.42 -17.10 17.25
CA THR A 89 -11.31 -16.18 16.54
C THR A 89 -10.61 -15.53 15.35
N LEU A 90 -9.36 -15.10 15.54
CA LEU A 90 -8.54 -14.52 14.48
C LEU A 90 -8.22 -15.55 13.36
N LEU A 91 -7.95 -16.80 13.71
CA LEU A 91 -7.70 -17.85 12.71
C LEU A 91 -8.96 -18.15 11.87
N SER A 92 -10.11 -18.25 12.53
CA SER A 92 -11.40 -18.52 11.86
C SER A 92 -11.76 -17.38 10.91
N SER A 93 -11.71 -16.13 11.36
CA SER A 93 -12.02 -14.97 10.51
C SER A 93 -11.09 -14.88 9.31
N LYS A 94 -9.78 -15.16 9.49
CA LYS A 94 -8.80 -15.18 8.39
C LYS A 94 -9.09 -16.28 7.37
N SER A 95 -9.58 -17.43 7.83
CA SER A 95 -9.98 -18.53 6.93
C SER A 95 -11.20 -18.15 6.12
N GLU A 96 -12.20 -17.54 6.75
CA GLU A 96 -13.44 -17.08 6.11
C GLU A 96 -13.18 -15.97 5.09
N GLU A 97 -12.39 -14.95 5.44
CA GLU A 97 -12.01 -13.87 4.51
C GLU A 97 -11.27 -14.41 3.29
N ARG A 98 -10.36 -15.37 3.50
CA ARG A 98 -9.66 -16.04 2.41
C ARG A 98 -10.65 -16.78 1.51
N GLN A 99 -11.56 -17.55 2.10
CA GLN A 99 -12.57 -18.30 1.35
C GLN A 99 -13.47 -17.36 0.53
N GLY A 100 -13.97 -16.28 1.12
CA GLY A 100 -14.81 -15.31 0.42
C GLY A 100 -14.09 -14.67 -0.76
N ARG A 101 -12.82 -14.28 -0.59
CA ARG A 101 -12.01 -13.75 -1.69
C ARG A 101 -11.72 -14.78 -2.78
N TRP A 102 -11.47 -16.03 -2.42
CA TRP A 102 -11.31 -17.10 -3.40
C TRP A 102 -12.59 -17.32 -4.20
N GLN A 103 -13.74 -17.32 -3.54
CA GLN A 103 -15.04 -17.41 -4.20
C GLN A 103 -15.27 -16.23 -5.14
N GLU A 104 -15.04 -15.00 -4.69
CA GLU A 104 -15.15 -13.79 -5.51
C GLU A 104 -14.28 -13.88 -6.76
N VAL A 105 -13.01 -14.27 -6.62
CA VAL A 105 -12.08 -14.44 -7.74
C VAL A 105 -12.59 -15.50 -8.71
N ILE A 106 -13.03 -16.67 -8.23
CA ILE A 106 -13.54 -17.73 -9.10
C ILE A 106 -14.81 -17.29 -9.83
N THR A 107 -15.71 -16.56 -9.16
CA THR A 107 -16.96 -16.08 -9.77
C THR A 107 -16.78 -14.91 -10.73
N SER A 108 -15.79 -14.04 -10.48
CA SER A 108 -15.52 -12.85 -11.30
C SER A 108 -14.64 -13.15 -12.51
N VAL A 109 -13.81 -14.20 -12.44
CA VAL A 109 -12.98 -14.62 -13.56
C VAL A 109 -13.82 -15.46 -14.51
N ASP A 110 -14.09 -14.90 -15.68
CA ASP A 110 -14.61 -15.64 -16.81
C ASP A 110 -13.54 -16.61 -17.34
N MET A 111 -13.60 -17.87 -16.90
CA MET A 111 -12.66 -18.93 -17.29
C MET A 111 -12.84 -19.39 -18.75
N THR A 112 -13.86 -18.89 -19.46
CA THR A 112 -14.29 -19.37 -20.78
C THR A 112 -13.25 -19.11 -21.89
N HIS A 113 -12.30 -18.18 -21.68
CA HIS A 113 -11.26 -17.83 -22.66
C HIS A 113 -9.81 -18.19 -22.26
N ASN A 114 -9.58 -18.87 -21.13
CA ASN A 114 -8.22 -19.11 -20.61
C ASN A 114 -7.42 -20.22 -21.33
N SER A 115 -7.93 -20.80 -22.42
CA SER A 115 -7.22 -21.80 -23.23
C SER A 115 -6.57 -21.19 -24.47
N CYS A 116 -5.53 -20.36 -24.31
CA CYS A 116 -4.61 -20.10 -25.42
C CYS A 116 -3.59 -21.25 -25.46
N LYS A 117 -3.88 -22.30 -26.24
CA LYS A 117 -2.85 -23.26 -26.66
C LYS A 117 -1.87 -22.49 -27.54
N ARG A 118 -0.70 -22.17 -27.00
CA ARG A 118 0.42 -21.68 -27.82
C ARG A 118 0.89 -22.85 -28.66
N ALA A 119 0.58 -22.80 -29.95
CA ALA A 119 1.18 -23.63 -30.99
C ALA A 119 2.60 -23.13 -31.29
#